data_AF-H8ZQD4-F1
#
_entry.id   AF-H8ZQD4-F1
#
_cell.length_a   1.000
_cell.length_b   1.000
_cell.length_c   1.000
_cell.angle_alpha   90.00
_cell.angle_beta   90.00
_cell.angle_gamma   90.00
#
_symmetry.space_group_name_H-M   'P 1'
#
loop_
_entity.id
_entity.type
_entity.pdbx_description
1 polymer ?
#
loop_
_entity_poly.entity_id
_entity_poly.type
_entity_poly.pdbx_seq_one_letter_code
_entity_poly.pdbx_strand_id
1 'polypeptide(L)'
;KDYLLLEEEFIKNQERLKPQEEKQEEERSKVDELRGTPMSVGNLEEIIDDNHAIVSTSVGSEQYVSILSFVDKDQLEPGCSVLLNHKVHAVVGVLGDDTDPMVTVMKLEKAPQETYADIGGLDNQIREIKVGAVVA
;
A
#
# COMPACT_ATOMS: atom_id res chain seq x y z
N LYS A 1 -31.80 25.36 -23.49
CA LYS A 1 -32.03 24.11 -24.26
C LYS A 1 -30.78 23.25 -24.23
N ASP A 2 -29.59 23.81 -24.36
CA ASP A 2 -28.31 23.09 -24.30
C ASP A 2 -27.99 22.46 -22.94
N TYR A 3 -28.40 23.07 -21.82
CA TYR A 3 -28.21 22.51 -20.48
C TYR A 3 -28.96 21.18 -20.27
N LEU A 4 -30.17 21.05 -20.82
CA LEU A 4 -30.97 19.84 -20.69
C LEU A 4 -30.37 18.68 -21.50
N LEU A 5 -29.84 19.00 -22.70
CA LEU A 5 -29.14 18.02 -23.53
C LEU A 5 -27.86 17.50 -22.85
N LEU A 6 -27.12 18.40 -22.18
CA LEU A 6 -25.91 18.05 -21.45
C LEU A 6 -26.21 17.13 -20.26
N GLU A 7 -27.28 17.39 -19.50
CA GLU A 7 -27.71 16.53 -18.40
C GLU A 7 -28.16 15.15 -18.90
N GLU A 8 -28.95 15.09 -19.99
CA GLU A 8 -29.37 13.80 -20.58
C GLU A 8 -28.18 12.98 -21.09
N GLU A 9 -27.19 13.62 -21.71
CA GLU A 9 -25.98 12.95 -22.19
C GLU A 9 -25.11 12.46 -21.02
N PHE A 10 -24.99 13.24 -19.95
CA PHE A 10 -24.28 12.85 -18.73
C PHE A 10 -24.94 11.65 -18.05
N ILE A 11 -26.27 11.65 -17.91
CA ILE A 11 -27.03 10.55 -17.31
C ILE A 11 -26.88 9.27 -18.14
N LYS A 12 -26.97 9.35 -19.48
CA LYS A 12 -26.74 8.20 -20.37
C LYS A 12 -25.33 7.63 -20.27
N ASN A 13 -24.33 8.50 -20.15
CA ASN A 13 -22.95 8.05 -20.00
C ASN A 13 -22.75 7.38 -18.64
N GLN A 14 -23.29 7.96 -17.57
CA GLN A 14 -23.24 7.38 -16.24
C GLN A 14 -23.99 6.03 -16.16
N GLU A 15 -25.17 5.91 -16.79
CA GLU A 15 -25.90 4.63 -16.90
C GLU A 15 -25.15 3.57 -17.71
N ARG A 16 -24.32 3.95 -18.68
CA ARG A 16 -23.43 2.99 -19.38
C ARG A 16 -22.27 2.52 -18.50
N LEU A 17 -21.79 3.35 -17.58
CA LEU A 17 -20.70 3.04 -16.67
C LEU A 17 -21.17 2.26 -15.42
N LYS A 18 -22.37 2.54 -14.89
CA LYS A 18 -22.98 1.85 -13.74
C LYS A 18 -22.91 0.32 -13.80
N PRO A 19 -23.29 -0.38 -14.88
CA PRO A 19 -23.24 -1.85 -14.91
C PRO A 19 -21.82 -2.41 -14.87
N GLN A 20 -20.81 -1.60 -15.20
CA GLN A 20 -19.40 -1.98 -15.06
C GLN A 20 -18.91 -1.75 -13.62
N GLU A 21 -19.30 -0.65 -12.99
CA GLU A 21 -19.03 -0.37 -11.58
C GLU A 21 -19.71 -1.37 -10.65
N GLU A 22 -21.00 -1.67 -10.88
CA GLU A 22 -21.76 -2.67 -10.11
C GLU A 22 -21.13 -4.06 -10.22
N LYS A 23 -20.66 -4.46 -11.41
CA LYS A 23 -19.93 -5.73 -11.58
C LYS A 23 -18.62 -5.75 -10.79
N GLN A 24 -17.85 -4.66 -10.82
CA GLN A 24 -16.60 -4.58 -10.05
C GLN A 24 -16.86 -4.57 -8.54
N GLU A 25 -17.93 -3.92 -8.09
CA GLU A 25 -18.34 -3.91 -6.69
C GLU A 25 -18.81 -5.30 -6.24
N GLU A 26 -19.56 -6.01 -7.08
CA GLU A 26 -19.99 -7.39 -6.80
C GLU A 26 -18.80 -8.35 -6.76
N GLU A 27 -17.81 -8.19 -7.65
CA GLU A 27 -16.54 -8.94 -7.62
C GLU A 27 -15.75 -8.62 -6.35
N ARG A 28 -15.65 -7.35 -5.94
CA ARG A 28 -15.01 -6.95 -4.68
C ARG A 28 -15.71 -7.55 -3.46
N SER A 29 -17.04 -7.55 -3.44
CA SER A 29 -17.83 -8.12 -2.35
C SER A 29 -17.60 -9.63 -2.24
N LYS A 30 -17.58 -10.36 -3.37
CA LYS A 30 -17.25 -11.80 -3.39
C LYS A 30 -15.83 -12.07 -2.89
N VAL A 31 -14.87 -11.20 -3.24
CA VAL A 31 -13.51 -11.30 -2.73
C VAL A 31 -13.51 -11.12 -1.21
N ASP A 32 -14.22 -10.12 -0.67
CA ASP A 32 -14.29 -9.86 0.77
C ASP A 32 -14.89 -11.05 1.55
N GLU A 33 -15.91 -11.71 0.99
CA GLU A 33 -16.44 -12.96 1.55
C GLU A 33 -15.40 -14.10 1.57
N LEU A 34 -14.57 -14.22 0.52
CA LEU A 34 -13.47 -15.20 0.46
C LEU A 34 -12.33 -14.85 1.43
N ARG A 35 -12.07 -13.57 1.66
CA ARG A 35 -11.08 -13.10 2.64
C ARG A 35 -11.45 -13.63 4.02
N GLY A 36 -12.71 -13.44 4.39
CA GLY A 36 -13.26 -13.87 5.66
C GLY A 36 -12.60 -13.17 6.85
N THR A 37 -13.37 -13.03 7.93
CA THR A 37 -12.87 -12.61 9.24
C THR A 37 -12.84 -13.84 10.15
N PRO A 38 -11.75 -14.15 10.87
CA PRO A 38 -10.54 -13.34 11.09
C PRO A 38 -9.42 -13.57 10.06
N MET A 39 -8.61 -12.53 9.85
CA MET A 39 -7.36 -12.60 9.07
C MET A 39 -6.18 -12.75 10.04
N SER A 40 -5.30 -13.69 9.75
CA SER A 40 -4.03 -13.89 10.44
C SER A 40 -2.93 -13.10 9.73
N VAL A 41 -1.93 -12.63 10.47
CA VAL A 41 -0.75 -11.99 9.91
C VAL A 41 0.40 -13.00 9.87
N GLY A 42 1.10 -13.07 8.76
CA GLY A 42 2.33 -13.84 8.59
C GLY A 42 3.35 -13.06 7.77
N ASN A 43 4.58 -13.53 7.72
CA ASN A 43 5.63 -12.94 6.91
C ASN A 43 5.84 -13.78 5.65
N LEU A 44 6.01 -13.13 4.52
CA LEU A 44 6.41 -13.80 3.29
C LEU A 44 7.90 -14.17 3.38
N GLU A 45 8.27 -15.44 3.28
CA GLU A 45 9.67 -15.84 3.24
C GLU A 45 10.18 -15.99 1.82
N GLU A 46 9.48 -16.80 1.03
CA GLU A 46 9.89 -17.14 -0.32
C GLU A 46 8.68 -17.27 -1.24
N ILE A 47 8.81 -16.72 -2.45
CA ILE A 47 7.82 -16.90 -3.52
C ILE A 47 8.33 -18.03 -4.41
N ILE A 48 7.59 -19.13 -4.46
CA ILE A 48 7.97 -20.30 -5.26
C ILE A 48 7.50 -20.10 -6.70
N ASP A 49 6.23 -19.69 -6.86
CA ASP A 49 5.64 -19.44 -8.16
C ASP A 49 4.59 -18.32 -8.08
N ASP A 50 3.94 -18.11 -9.21
CA ASP A 50 2.88 -17.12 -9.43
C ASP A 50 1.62 -17.29 -8.58
N ASN A 51 1.41 -18.47 -8.01
CA ASN A 51 0.21 -18.89 -7.30
C ASN A 51 0.52 -19.49 -5.93
N HIS A 52 1.79 -19.62 -5.56
CA HIS A 52 2.24 -20.28 -4.35
C HIS A 52 3.44 -19.55 -3.72
N ALA A 53 3.33 -19.35 -2.42
CA ALA A 53 4.40 -18.80 -1.61
C ALA A 53 4.55 -19.60 -0.31
N ILE A 54 5.73 -19.49 0.27
CA ILE A 54 6.02 -19.94 1.62
C ILE A 54 5.87 -18.74 2.53
N VAL A 55 5.02 -18.89 3.54
CA VAL A 55 4.81 -17.89 4.58
C VAL A 55 5.18 -18.45 5.93
N SER A 56 5.84 -17.64 6.75
CA SER A 56 6.09 -17.94 8.15
C SER A 56 5.01 -17.28 8.99
N THR A 57 4.28 -18.08 9.76
CA THR A 57 3.32 -17.55 10.73
C THR A 57 4.07 -17.04 11.97
N SER A 58 3.47 -16.15 12.76
CA SER A 58 4.05 -15.64 14.01
C SER A 58 4.53 -16.71 15.01
N VAL A 59 4.05 -17.95 14.88
CA VAL A 59 4.47 -19.12 15.66
C VAL A 59 5.73 -19.81 15.12
N GLY A 60 6.33 -19.31 14.04
CA GLY A 60 7.51 -19.88 13.39
C GLY A 60 7.23 -21.13 12.53
N SER A 61 5.96 -21.40 12.22
CA SER A 61 5.60 -22.47 11.29
C SER A 61 5.60 -21.96 9.85
N GLU A 62 6.45 -22.55 9.03
CA GLU A 62 6.47 -22.39 7.58
C GLU A 62 5.30 -23.15 6.96
N GLN A 63 4.49 -22.47 6.17
CA GLN A 63 3.35 -23.07 5.48
C GLN A 63 3.41 -22.77 4.00
N TYR A 64 3.16 -23.80 3.20
CA TYR A 64 2.96 -23.67 1.77
C TYR A 64 1.53 -23.21 1.52
N VAL A 65 1.39 -22.00 0.98
CA VAL A 65 0.10 -21.32 0.84
C VAL A 65 -0.11 -20.87 -0.60
N SER A 66 -1.37 -20.90 -1.04
CA SER A 66 -1.73 -20.38 -2.36
C SER A 66 -2.02 -18.87 -2.30
N ILE A 67 -1.60 -18.15 -3.34
CA ILE A 67 -1.85 -16.72 -3.55
C ILE A 67 -3.17 -16.57 -4.30
N LEU A 68 -4.07 -15.73 -3.80
CA LEU A 68 -5.33 -15.42 -4.48
C LEU A 68 -5.10 -14.47 -5.67
N SER A 69 -5.81 -14.69 -6.77
CA SER A 69 -5.59 -13.99 -8.05
C SER A 69 -5.84 -12.48 -8.03
N PHE A 70 -6.46 -11.93 -6.98
CA PHE A 70 -6.71 -10.50 -6.83
C PHE A 70 -5.54 -9.77 -6.14
N VAL A 71 -4.53 -10.49 -5.66
CA VAL A 71 -3.34 -9.91 -5.04
C VAL A 71 -2.35 -9.54 -6.14
N ASP A 72 -1.82 -8.32 -6.03
CA ASP A 72 -0.78 -7.84 -6.93
C ASP A 72 0.57 -8.42 -6.54
N LYS A 73 1.23 -9.07 -7.50
CA LYS A 73 2.51 -9.78 -7.29
C LYS A 73 3.69 -8.82 -7.25
N ASP A 74 3.55 -7.68 -7.91
CA ASP A 74 4.60 -6.65 -7.92
C ASP A 74 4.77 -6.00 -6.53
N GLN A 75 3.77 -6.16 -5.66
CA GLN A 75 3.79 -5.68 -4.27
C GLN A 75 4.24 -6.74 -3.27
N LEU A 76 4.43 -7.99 -3.71
CA LEU A 76 4.87 -9.09 -2.86
C LEU A 76 6.39 -9.14 -2.86
N GLU A 77 7.00 -8.56 -1.83
CA GLU A 77 8.43 -8.66 -1.58
C GLU A 77 8.70 -9.65 -0.42
N PRO A 78 9.76 -10.48 -0.51
CA PRO A 78 10.21 -11.30 0.61
C PRO A 78 10.49 -10.43 1.84
N GLY A 79 9.96 -10.83 2.98
CA GLY A 79 10.05 -10.09 4.24
C GLY A 79 8.87 -9.14 4.51
N CYS A 80 7.95 -8.94 3.57
CA CYS A 80 6.73 -8.19 3.84
C CYS A 80 5.73 -8.97 4.70
N SER A 81 5.00 -8.25 5.53
CA SER A 81 3.82 -8.77 6.22
C SER A 81 2.67 -9.01 5.24
N VAL A 82 2.15 -10.24 5.23
CA VAL A 82 1.02 -10.67 4.42
C VAL A 82 -0.16 -11.09 5.29
N LEU A 83 -1.36 -10.92 4.73
CA LEU A 83 -2.61 -11.34 5.35
C LEU A 83 -2.97 -12.75 4.89
N LEU A 84 -3.22 -13.62 5.84
CA LEU A 84 -3.55 -15.02 5.66
C LEU A 84 -4.98 -15.29 6.14
N ASN A 85 -5.74 -16.10 5.41
CA ASN A 85 -7.03 -16.59 5.91
C ASN A 85 -6.82 -17.72 6.92
N HIS A 86 -7.45 -17.63 8.10
CA HIS A 86 -7.31 -18.63 9.17
C HIS A 86 -7.83 -20.04 8.81
N LYS A 87 -8.75 -20.18 7.85
CA LYS A 87 -9.31 -21.50 7.47
C LYS A 87 -8.47 -22.21 6.42
N VAL A 88 -8.18 -21.51 5.33
CA VAL A 88 -7.52 -22.09 4.14
C VAL A 88 -6.03 -21.80 4.08
N HIS A 89 -5.49 -20.95 4.97
CA HIS A 89 -4.10 -20.50 4.93
C HIS A 89 -3.73 -20.06 3.51
N ALA A 90 -4.51 -19.11 2.96
CA ALA A 90 -4.26 -18.54 1.64
C ALA A 90 -3.89 -17.06 1.79
N VAL A 91 -3.03 -16.55 0.90
CA VAL A 91 -2.63 -15.14 0.91
C VAL A 91 -3.76 -14.28 0.35
N VAL A 92 -4.33 -13.47 1.23
CA VAL A 92 -5.50 -12.62 1.01
C VAL A 92 -5.10 -11.17 0.72
N GLY A 93 -3.85 -10.80 0.90
CA GLY A 93 -3.35 -9.47 0.58
C GLY A 93 -2.03 -9.19 1.26
N VAL A 94 -1.39 -8.09 0.85
CA VAL A 94 -0.20 -7.57 1.50
C VAL A 94 -0.63 -6.50 2.50
N LEU A 95 -0.02 -6.49 3.69
CA LEU A 95 -0.22 -5.42 4.65
C LEU A 95 0.73 -4.29 4.26
N GLY A 96 0.17 -3.21 3.69
CA GLY A 96 0.92 -2.16 2.98
C GLY A 96 1.78 -1.22 3.83
N ASP A 97 1.92 -1.43 5.13
CA ASP A 97 2.66 -0.52 6.01
C ASP A 97 3.39 -1.30 7.10
N ASP A 98 4.47 -1.99 6.74
CA ASP A 98 5.53 -2.35 7.68
C ASP A 98 6.47 -1.15 7.89
N THR A 99 5.92 0.05 8.04
CA THR A 99 6.74 1.19 8.45
C THR A 99 7.17 0.96 9.89
N ASP A 100 8.42 0.53 10.02
CA ASP A 100 9.06 0.38 11.32
C ASP A 100 8.86 1.68 12.12
N PRO A 101 8.31 1.61 13.35
CA PRO A 101 8.15 2.78 14.19
C PRO A 101 9.47 3.55 14.39
N MET A 102 10.64 2.92 14.26
CA MET A 102 11.94 3.61 14.24
C MET A 102 12.09 4.58 13.06
N VAL A 103 11.62 4.22 11.86
CA VAL A 103 11.67 5.10 10.69
C VAL A 103 10.67 6.25 10.85
N THR A 104 9.51 5.98 11.45
CA THR A 104 8.54 7.03 11.79
C THR A 104 9.10 8.05 12.79
N VAL A 105 9.96 7.63 13.73
CA VAL A 105 10.68 8.55 14.63
C VAL A 105 11.74 9.39 13.89
N MET A 106 12.37 8.84 12.84
CA MET A 106 13.31 9.58 12.01
C MET A 106 12.62 10.53 11.02
N LYS A 107 11.34 10.32 10.69
CA LYS A 107 10.57 11.25 9.88
C LYS A 107 10.32 12.52 10.67
N LEU A 108 10.93 13.61 10.21
CA LEU A 108 10.74 14.92 10.80
C LEU A 108 9.36 15.46 10.37
N GLU A 109 8.32 15.28 11.19
CA GLU A 109 6.96 15.77 10.88
C GLU A 109 6.85 17.30 10.89
N LYS A 110 7.80 17.99 11.54
CA LYS A 110 7.77 19.44 11.69
C LYS A 110 9.07 20.07 11.19
N ALA A 111 8.95 20.99 10.25
CA ALA A 111 10.10 21.80 9.81
C ALA A 111 10.73 22.50 11.04
N PRO A 112 12.08 22.49 11.16
CA PRO A 112 12.76 23.19 12.25
C PRO A 112 12.43 24.68 12.17
N GLN A 113 12.22 25.30 13.33
CA GLN A 113 11.85 26.72 13.41
C GLN A 113 13.06 27.67 13.34
N GLU A 114 14.27 27.15 13.46
CA GLU A 114 15.48 27.98 13.41
C GLU A 114 15.89 28.26 11.97
N THR A 115 16.10 29.53 11.67
CA THR A 115 16.46 29.99 10.32
C THR A 115 17.97 30.22 10.25
N TYR A 116 18.58 30.06 9.07
CA TYR A 116 20.00 30.37 8.83
C TYR A 116 20.42 31.81 9.23
N ALA A 117 19.47 32.70 9.52
CA ALA A 117 19.72 34.05 10.03
C ALA A 117 20.03 34.08 11.55
N ASP A 118 19.66 33.04 12.30
CA ASP A 118 19.83 32.96 13.75
C ASP A 118 21.21 32.39 14.16
N ILE A 119 21.89 31.71 13.24
CA ILE A 119 23.25 31.18 13.40
C ILE A 119 24.29 32.24 12.99
N GLY A 120 24.53 33.21 13.87
CA GLY A 120 25.51 34.27 13.64
C GLY A 120 26.97 33.78 13.62
N GLY A 121 27.77 34.28 12.66
CA GLY A 121 29.24 34.15 12.67
C GLY A 121 29.83 32.94 11.93
N LEU A 122 29.01 32.09 11.31
CA LEU A 122 29.43 30.92 10.52
C LEU A 122 29.09 31.04 9.01
N ASP A 123 29.12 32.26 8.45
CA ASP A 123 28.79 32.52 7.03
C ASP A 123 29.54 31.62 6.02
N ASN A 124 30.79 31.26 6.30
CA ASN A 124 31.57 30.39 5.42
C ASN A 124 31.03 28.94 5.40
N GLN A 125 30.71 28.35 6.54
CA GLN A 125 30.13 27.00 6.59
C GLN A 125 28.69 26.97 6.06
N ILE A 126 27.90 28.03 6.31
CA ILE A 126 26.54 28.16 5.76
C ILE A 126 26.58 28.17 4.23
N ARG A 127 27.56 28.87 3.64
CA ARG A 127 27.73 28.92 2.18
C ARG A 127 28.10 27.55 1.61
N GLU A 128 28.99 26.80 2.27
CA GLU A 128 29.35 25.44 1.84
C GLU A 128 28.16 24.47 1.88
N ILE A 129 27.39 24.48 2.98
CA ILE A 129 26.19 23.64 3.13
C ILE A 129 25.15 24.00 2.07
N LYS A 130 24.92 25.30 1.82
CA LYS A 130 23.92 25.75 0.85
C LYS A 130 24.28 25.37 -0.59
N VAL A 131 25.57 25.38 -0.95
CA VAL A 131 26.02 24.92 -2.27
C VAL A 131 25.93 23.39 -2.37
N GLY A 132 26.29 22.66 -1.32
CA GLY A 132 26.22 21.19 -1.31
C GLY A 132 24.79 20.63 -1.36
N ALA A 133 23.86 21.21 -0.60
CA ALA A 133 22.49 20.73 -0.50
C ALA A 133 21.59 21.08 -1.72
N VAL A 134 21.93 22.13 -2.48
CA VAL A 134 21.16 22.53 -3.68
C VAL A 134 21.63 21.79 -4.93
N VAL A 135 22.80 21.16 -4.89
CA VAL A 135 23.39 20.43 -6.01
C VAL A 135 23.10 18.92 -5.95
N ALA A 136 22.51 18.43 -4.86
CA ALA A 136 22.09 17.04 -4.67
C ALA A 136 20.59 16.83 -4.97
#